data_AF-W1NZ12-F1
#
_entry.id   AF-W1NZ12-F1
#
_cell.length_a   1.000
_cell.length_b   1.000
_cell.length_c   1.000
_cell.angle_alpha   90.00
_cell.angle_beta   90.00
_cell.angle_gamma   90.00
#
_symmetry.space_group_name_H-M   'P 1'
#
loop_
_entity.id
_entity.type
_entity.pdbx_description
1 polymer ?
#
loop_
_entity_poly.entity_id
_entity_poly.type
_entity_poly.pdbx_seq_one_letter_code
_entity_poly.pdbx_strand_id
1 'polypeptide(L)'
;MEISKTFNLLSILFLPQTLSGFVFSSKPGTTGFNRKHDTSEFLTVSIFLDLLRSCGQLLLCGSEKIKINASQSCIALEGEGMDKTFILWDDYAHDNISTVTSATFTVRATDFVARKISFQNTFPRNVPTQGVAVLVGGDRSAFYECGFYGYQDTLADYKGRHYFKDCYIQGSSDFIYGEGQSIYEV
;
A
#
# COMPACT_ATOMS: atom_id res chain seq x y z
N MET A 1 53.08 -2.55 14.43
CA MET A 1 52.65 -1.35 13.70
C MET A 1 51.51 -1.80 12.78
N GLU A 2 50.29 -2.09 13.23
CA GLU A 2 49.37 -1.41 14.16
C GLU A 2 49.31 0.12 14.02
N ILE A 3 48.11 0.60 13.63
CA ILE A 3 47.22 1.61 14.26
C ILE A 3 46.18 1.96 13.16
N SER A 4 44.93 1.50 13.21
CA SER A 4 43.77 1.92 14.05
C SER A 4 43.27 3.35 13.79
N LYS A 5 42.04 3.46 13.26
CA LYS A 5 40.93 4.41 13.60
C LYS A 5 39.64 3.78 13.04
N THR A 6 38.82 3.02 13.76
CA THR A 6 37.83 3.38 14.81
C THR A 6 36.75 4.36 14.35
N PHE A 7 35.53 3.86 14.17
CA PHE A 7 34.28 4.60 14.36
C PHE A 7 33.32 3.73 15.20
N ASN A 8 33.00 4.22 16.39
CA ASN A 8 31.96 3.74 17.29
C ASN A 8 30.58 4.22 16.80
N LEU A 9 29.52 3.41 16.93
CA LEU A 9 28.52 3.64 17.98
C LEU A 9 27.48 2.50 18.05
N LEU A 10 27.30 2.00 19.27
CA LEU A 10 26.09 1.45 19.90
C LEU A 10 25.47 0.14 19.40
N SER A 11 26.00 -0.94 19.97
CA SER A 11 25.27 -2.06 20.61
C SER A 11 23.73 -1.97 20.66
N ILE A 12 23.06 -2.81 19.86
CA ILE A 12 21.68 -3.25 20.15
C ILE A 12 21.80 -4.64 20.79
N LEU A 13 21.50 -4.69 22.09
CA LEU A 13 21.42 -5.92 22.87
C LEU A 13 20.33 -6.83 22.28
N PHE A 14 20.73 -8.04 21.90
CA PHE A 14 19.82 -9.17 21.74
C PHE A 14 19.32 -9.60 23.12
N LEU A 15 18.02 -9.53 23.36
CA LEU A 15 17.36 -10.38 24.36
C LEU A 15 16.64 -11.51 23.61
N PRO A 16 16.87 -12.79 23.99
CA PRO A 16 16.17 -13.90 23.38
C PRO A 16 14.85 -14.11 24.11
N GLN A 17 13.73 -14.20 23.40
CA GLN A 17 12.62 -15.01 23.89
C GLN A 17 12.07 -15.89 22.77
N THR A 18 12.25 -17.17 23.06
CA THR A 18 11.67 -18.35 22.44
C THR A 18 10.14 -18.28 22.45
N LEU A 19 9.49 -18.78 21.39
CA LEU A 19 8.41 -19.77 21.53
C LEU A 19 8.12 -20.44 20.18
N SER A 20 8.21 -21.76 20.27
CA SER A 20 7.81 -22.83 19.35
C SER A 20 6.67 -22.54 18.36
N GLY A 21 6.99 -22.70 17.08
CA GLY A 21 6.45 -23.74 16.20
C GLY A 21 4.97 -23.72 15.84
N PHE A 22 4.65 -23.42 14.58
CA PHE A 22 3.56 -24.03 13.82
C PHE A 22 3.97 -24.14 12.34
N VAL A 23 3.80 -25.32 11.76
CA VAL A 23 4.01 -25.61 10.33
C VAL A 23 2.63 -25.68 9.68
N PHE A 24 2.41 -24.93 8.60
CA PHE A 24 1.30 -25.21 7.68
C PHE A 24 1.80 -25.26 6.25
N SER A 25 1.41 -26.33 5.57
CA SER A 25 1.65 -26.61 4.16
C SER A 25 0.43 -26.16 3.35
N SER A 26 0.64 -25.42 2.26
CA SER A 26 -0.40 -25.11 1.29
C SER A 26 -0.43 -26.17 0.18
N LYS A 27 -1.62 -26.64 -0.19
CA LYS A 27 -1.85 -27.36 -1.45
C LYS A 27 -2.40 -26.39 -2.50
N PRO A 28 -2.04 -26.54 -3.78
CA PRO A 28 -2.40 -25.59 -4.82
C PRO A 28 -3.78 -25.85 -5.42
N GLY A 29 -4.49 -24.75 -5.71
CA GLY A 29 -5.63 -24.66 -6.64
C GLY A 29 -7.01 -24.73 -5.99
N THR A 30 -7.78 -23.63 -6.06
CA THR A 30 -9.17 -23.57 -6.58
C THR A 30 -9.62 -22.11 -6.69
N THR A 31 -10.36 -21.85 -7.75
CA THR A 31 -10.88 -20.60 -8.31
C THR A 31 -12.09 -20.00 -7.58
N GLY A 32 -12.08 -18.68 -7.34
CA GLY A 32 -13.22 -17.73 -7.36
C GLY A 32 -14.38 -17.88 -6.36
N PHE A 33 -14.68 -16.81 -5.60
CA PHE A 33 -16.05 -16.56 -5.10
C PHE A 33 -16.32 -15.07 -4.84
N ASN A 34 -17.45 -14.58 -5.36
CA ASN A 34 -18.00 -13.23 -5.18
C ASN A 34 -19.21 -13.31 -4.23
N ARG A 35 -19.29 -12.47 -3.18
CA ARG A 35 -20.58 -12.09 -2.57
C ARG A 35 -20.44 -10.84 -1.67
N LYS A 36 -21.22 -9.78 -1.97
CA LYS A 36 -21.46 -8.61 -1.12
C LYS A 36 -22.63 -8.89 -0.15
N HIS A 37 -22.61 -8.20 1.00
CA HIS A 37 -23.58 -8.15 2.12
C HIS A 37 -23.53 -9.28 3.18
N ASP A 38 -22.91 -9.00 4.34
CA ASP A 38 -23.66 -8.78 5.59
C ASP A 38 -22.81 -7.98 6.61
N THR A 39 -23.46 -7.12 7.38
CA THR A 39 -22.87 -6.17 8.32
C THR A 39 -22.79 -6.74 9.72
N SER A 40 -21.75 -7.51 10.04
CA SER A 40 -21.24 -7.74 11.41
C SER A 40 -20.13 -8.79 11.44
N GLU A 41 -18.94 -8.48 10.93
CA GLU A 41 -17.71 -9.22 11.30
C GLU A 41 -16.48 -8.40 10.87
N PHE A 42 -16.02 -7.53 11.78
CA PHE A 42 -14.79 -6.75 11.66
C PHE A 42 -13.57 -7.67 11.84
N LEU A 43 -13.38 -8.63 10.94
CA LEU A 43 -12.34 -9.65 11.06
C LEU A 43 -11.81 -10.09 9.69
N THR A 44 -11.11 -9.21 8.99
CA THR A 44 -10.14 -9.69 7.96
C THR A 44 -8.92 -8.79 7.74
N VAL A 45 -8.90 -7.55 8.24
CA VAL A 45 -7.70 -6.70 8.04
C VAL A 45 -7.44 -5.89 9.30
N SER A 46 -6.82 -6.50 10.31
CA SER A 46 -6.06 -5.79 11.33
C SER A 46 -5.18 -6.73 12.16
N ILE A 47 -3.87 -6.59 11.92
CA ILE A 47 -2.84 -6.44 12.97
C ILE A 47 -2.37 -7.75 13.66
N PHE A 48 -1.31 -8.36 13.13
CA PHE A 48 0.03 -8.41 13.75
C PHE A 48 1.01 -9.00 12.71
N LEU A 49 1.95 -8.23 12.14
CA LEU A 49 3.22 -7.88 12.77
C LEU A 49 3.97 -9.13 13.26
N ASP A 50 4.76 -9.75 12.39
CA ASP A 50 6.15 -9.88 12.79
C ASP A 50 6.80 -8.54 12.44
N LEU A 51 6.89 -7.66 13.44
CA LEU A 51 7.92 -6.62 13.41
C LEU A 51 9.24 -7.34 13.14
N LEU A 52 9.88 -7.00 12.02
CA LEU A 52 11.31 -7.18 11.82
C LEU A 52 11.78 -8.64 11.76
N ARG A 53 11.89 -9.15 10.54
CA ARG A 53 13.25 -9.44 10.09
C ARG A 53 13.57 -8.48 8.96
N SER A 54 14.11 -7.31 9.33
CA SER A 54 14.93 -6.44 8.47
C SER A 54 14.60 -6.50 6.97
N CYS A 55 13.80 -5.57 6.44
CA CYS A 55 13.49 -5.50 5.00
C CYS A 55 12.87 -6.81 4.45
N GLY A 56 11.55 -6.97 4.55
CA GLY A 56 10.86 -8.18 4.09
C GLY A 56 9.55 -7.84 3.38
N GLN A 57 9.57 -8.04 2.07
CA GLN A 57 8.53 -7.91 1.05
C GLN A 57 7.18 -8.58 1.43
N LEU A 58 6.06 -7.88 1.20
CA LEU A 58 4.68 -8.39 1.43
C LEU A 58 3.92 -8.52 0.10
N LEU A 59 3.65 -9.76 -0.32
CA LEU A 59 2.81 -10.11 -1.47
C LEU A 59 1.34 -10.25 -1.04
N LEU A 60 0.47 -9.38 -1.54
CA LEU A 60 -0.99 -9.47 -1.35
C LEU A 60 -1.66 -9.77 -2.70
N CYS A 61 -2.52 -10.78 -2.72
CA CYS A 61 -3.39 -11.13 -3.85
C CYS A 61 -4.82 -11.33 -3.30
N GLY A 62 -5.59 -10.25 -3.23
CA GLY A 62 -6.97 -10.25 -2.74
C GLY A 62 -7.68 -8.93 -3.01
N SER A 63 -9.01 -8.97 -3.18
CA SER A 63 -9.85 -7.79 -3.30
C SER A 63 -10.18 -7.26 -1.92
N GLU A 64 -9.29 -6.47 -1.33
CA GLU A 64 -9.47 -5.85 -0.03
C GLU A 64 -9.09 -4.39 -0.05
N LYS A 65 -9.83 -3.60 0.72
CA LYS A 65 -9.55 -2.19 0.92
C LYS A 65 -8.57 -2.02 2.08
N ILE A 66 -7.39 -1.47 1.80
CA ILE A 66 -6.29 -1.40 2.77
C ILE A 66 -6.11 0.03 3.28
N LYS A 67 -5.93 0.16 4.60
CA LYS A 67 -5.64 1.44 5.26
C LYS A 67 -4.45 1.31 6.20
N ILE A 68 -3.37 2.00 5.88
CA ILE A 68 -2.21 2.18 6.76
C ILE A 68 -2.37 3.53 7.47
N ASN A 69 -2.51 3.48 8.79
CA ASN A 69 -2.76 4.64 9.62
C ASN A 69 -1.48 5.41 9.93
N ALA A 70 -1.64 6.68 10.31
CA ALA A 70 -0.51 7.57 10.63
C ALA A 70 0.35 7.09 11.82
N SER A 71 -0.18 6.22 12.69
CA SER A 71 0.57 5.60 13.79
C SER A 71 1.55 4.51 13.34
N GLN A 72 1.48 4.06 12.08
CA GLN A 72 2.22 2.91 11.58
C GLN A 72 3.37 3.33 10.64
N SER A 73 4.41 3.96 11.16
CA SER A 73 5.54 4.47 10.35
C SER A 73 6.49 3.37 9.87
N CYS A 74 7.34 3.70 8.90
CA CYS A 74 8.44 2.85 8.41
C CYS A 74 7.97 1.53 7.80
N ILE A 75 6.92 1.57 6.99
CA ILE A 75 6.37 0.39 6.30
C ILE A 75 6.90 0.32 4.88
N ALA A 76 7.38 -0.86 4.47
CA ALA A 76 7.70 -1.16 3.09
C ALA A 76 6.74 -2.24 2.57
N LEU A 77 6.17 -2.00 1.40
CA LEU A 77 5.45 -2.98 0.58
C LEU A 77 6.27 -3.26 -0.66
N GLU A 78 6.34 -4.52 -1.04
CA GLU A 78 7.04 -4.91 -2.25
C GLU A 78 6.30 -6.09 -2.89
N GLY A 79 6.02 -5.99 -4.19
CA GLY A 79 5.38 -7.03 -4.99
C GLY A 79 6.36 -7.73 -5.92
N GLU A 80 5.86 -8.68 -6.71
CA GLU A 80 6.64 -9.45 -7.70
C GLU A 80 6.79 -8.73 -9.05
N GLY A 81 6.10 -7.60 -9.23
CA GLY A 81 6.04 -6.84 -10.48
C GLY A 81 4.74 -6.07 -10.59
N MET A 82 4.77 -4.89 -11.24
CA MET A 82 3.56 -4.08 -11.48
C MET A 82 2.51 -4.81 -12.33
N ASP A 83 2.91 -5.81 -13.11
CA ASP A 83 2.07 -6.66 -13.95
C ASP A 83 1.63 -7.96 -13.26
N LYS A 84 2.07 -8.20 -12.01
CA LYS A 84 1.84 -9.46 -11.27
C LYS A 84 1.13 -9.26 -9.95
N THR A 85 1.45 -8.21 -9.21
CA THR A 85 0.90 -7.97 -7.87
C THR A 85 -0.06 -6.79 -7.92
N PHE A 86 -1.31 -7.03 -7.53
CA PHE A 86 -2.38 -6.04 -7.57
C PHE A 86 -3.16 -5.99 -6.27
N ILE A 87 -3.44 -4.77 -5.80
CA ILE A 87 -4.45 -4.47 -4.79
C ILE A 87 -5.65 -3.85 -5.52
N LEU A 88 -6.80 -4.51 -5.40
CA LEU A 88 -8.01 -4.20 -6.19
C LEU A 88 -9.19 -3.86 -5.28
N TRP A 89 -9.95 -2.82 -5.64
CA TRP A 89 -11.24 -2.51 -5.02
C TRP A 89 -12.13 -1.70 -5.99
N ASP A 90 -13.43 -1.60 -5.71
CA ASP A 90 -14.43 -1.03 -6.64
C ASP A 90 -15.30 0.10 -6.05
N ASP A 91 -14.91 0.67 -4.90
CA ASP A 91 -15.65 1.80 -4.31
C ASP A 91 -15.48 3.08 -5.12
N TYR A 92 -16.50 3.93 -5.03
CA TYR A 92 -16.59 5.20 -5.74
C TYR A 92 -17.42 6.19 -4.94
N ALA A 93 -17.31 7.47 -5.28
CA ALA A 93 -18.03 8.52 -4.60
C ALA A 93 -19.53 8.47 -4.91
N HIS A 94 -20.34 8.39 -3.86
CA HIS A 94 -21.80 8.43 -3.85
C HIS A 94 -22.28 8.74 -2.42
N ASP A 95 -23.59 8.83 -2.19
CA ASP A 95 -24.25 9.29 -0.95
C ASP A 95 -23.44 9.14 0.37
N ASN A 96 -22.95 7.93 0.69
CA ASN A 96 -22.23 7.64 1.94
C ASN A 96 -20.73 7.40 1.79
N ILE A 97 -20.19 7.49 0.58
CA ILE A 97 -18.76 7.34 0.28
C ILE A 97 -18.27 8.64 -0.34
N SER A 98 -17.45 9.39 0.39
CA SER A 98 -16.70 10.52 -0.19
C SER A 98 -15.61 10.03 -1.13
N THR A 99 -15.13 10.90 -2.03
CA THR A 99 -13.94 10.67 -2.87
C THR A 99 -12.77 10.10 -2.09
N VAL A 100 -12.39 10.75 -0.98
CA VAL A 100 -11.29 10.34 -0.10
C VAL A 100 -11.50 8.94 0.48
N THR A 101 -12.74 8.64 0.88
CA THR A 101 -13.07 7.32 1.42
C THR A 101 -13.26 6.26 0.35
N SER A 102 -13.32 6.59 -0.95
CA SER A 102 -13.40 5.60 -2.04
C SER A 102 -12.08 4.86 -2.32
N ALA A 103 -10.95 5.39 -1.80
CA ALA A 103 -9.62 4.89 -2.08
C ALA A 103 -9.45 3.38 -1.84
N THR A 104 -9.00 2.66 -2.87
CA THR A 104 -8.65 1.22 -2.80
C THR A 104 -7.54 0.98 -1.77
N PHE A 105 -6.50 1.81 -1.80
CA PHE A 105 -5.40 1.80 -0.84
C PHE A 105 -5.22 3.19 -0.23
N THR A 106 -5.19 3.27 1.09
CA THR A 106 -4.89 4.51 1.81
C THR A 106 -3.64 4.35 2.64
N VAL A 107 -2.67 5.24 2.47
CA VAL A 107 -1.51 5.34 3.34
C VAL A 107 -1.41 6.74 3.94
N ARG A 108 -1.41 6.80 5.28
CA ARG A 108 -1.15 8.01 6.06
C ARG A 108 0.11 7.93 6.92
N ALA A 109 0.82 6.80 6.84
CA ALA A 109 2.07 6.57 7.55
C ALA A 109 3.22 7.40 6.98
N THR A 110 4.07 7.90 7.87
CA THR A 110 5.33 8.54 7.50
C THR A 110 6.38 7.47 7.17
N ASP A 111 7.29 7.77 6.24
CA ASP A 111 8.36 6.86 5.80
C ASP A 111 7.82 5.56 5.19
N PHE A 112 6.78 5.68 4.36
CA PHE A 112 6.20 4.55 3.62
C PHE A 112 6.93 4.33 2.29
N VAL A 113 7.16 3.07 1.92
CA VAL A 113 7.69 2.70 0.61
C VAL A 113 6.82 1.62 -0.01
N ALA A 114 6.50 1.75 -1.30
CA ALA A 114 5.95 0.67 -2.11
C ALA A 114 6.82 0.42 -3.34
N ARG A 115 6.98 -0.86 -3.73
CA ARG A 115 7.74 -1.24 -4.92
C ARG A 115 7.07 -2.36 -5.71
N LYS A 116 7.13 -2.32 -7.04
CA LYS A 116 6.76 -3.45 -7.91
C LYS A 116 5.35 -4.01 -7.62
N ILE A 117 4.41 -3.12 -7.34
CA ILE A 117 3.03 -3.44 -7.00
C ILE A 117 2.09 -2.45 -7.66
N SER A 118 0.91 -2.91 -8.04
CA SER A 118 -0.12 -2.10 -8.67
C SER A 118 -1.34 -1.93 -7.77
N PHE A 119 -1.93 -0.75 -7.84
CA PHE A 119 -3.16 -0.39 -7.13
C PHE A 119 -4.20 -0.01 -8.17
N GLN A 120 -5.37 -0.62 -8.11
CA GLN A 120 -6.40 -0.38 -9.11
C GLN A 120 -7.78 -0.23 -8.49
N ASN A 121 -8.42 0.89 -8.80
CA ASN A 121 -9.84 1.05 -8.63
C ASN A 121 -10.56 0.51 -9.88
N THR A 122 -11.36 -0.54 -9.73
CA THR A 122 -12.06 -1.24 -10.81
C THR A 122 -13.47 -0.71 -11.07
N PHE A 123 -13.87 0.37 -10.38
CA PHE A 123 -15.17 1.00 -10.58
C PHE A 123 -15.44 1.35 -12.05
N PRO A 124 -16.62 1.03 -12.62
CA PRO A 124 -16.88 1.22 -14.04
C PRO A 124 -16.77 2.67 -14.55
N ARG A 125 -16.09 2.84 -15.70
CA ARG A 125 -15.89 4.15 -16.39
C ARG A 125 -17.19 4.87 -16.77
N ASN A 126 -18.27 4.13 -17.00
CA ASN A 126 -19.52 4.69 -17.53
C ASN A 126 -20.33 5.49 -16.50
N VAL A 127 -19.91 5.50 -15.23
CA VAL A 127 -20.52 6.32 -14.20
C VAL A 127 -19.63 7.57 -13.98
N PRO A 128 -20.15 8.78 -14.16
CA PRO A 128 -19.36 10.01 -14.11
C PRO A 128 -19.15 10.49 -12.66
N THR A 129 -18.40 9.71 -11.88
CA THR A 129 -18.08 10.01 -10.47
C THR A 129 -16.68 9.53 -10.12
N GLN A 130 -16.17 9.98 -8.97
CA GLN A 130 -14.80 9.78 -8.53
C GLN A 130 -14.57 8.35 -8.02
N GLY A 131 -13.39 7.77 -8.31
CA GLY A 131 -12.99 6.45 -7.84
C GLY A 131 -11.48 6.38 -7.63
N VAL A 132 -11.05 6.48 -6.37
CA VAL A 132 -9.63 6.61 -6.03
C VAL A 132 -8.96 5.24 -5.96
N ALA A 133 -7.81 5.07 -6.62
CA ALA A 133 -6.96 3.89 -6.49
C ALA A 133 -6.03 4.02 -5.28
N VAL A 134 -5.32 5.14 -5.15
CA VAL A 134 -4.43 5.38 -4.00
C VAL A 134 -4.69 6.74 -3.40
N LEU A 135 -4.79 6.78 -2.08
CA LEU A 135 -4.62 7.99 -1.29
C LEU A 135 -3.31 7.92 -0.53
N VAL A 136 -2.42 8.87 -0.79
CA VAL A 136 -1.17 9.06 -0.05
C VAL A 136 -1.22 10.37 0.72
N GLY A 137 -1.08 10.30 2.04
CA GLY A 137 -1.18 11.45 2.93
C GLY A 137 -0.16 11.46 4.07
N GLY A 138 0.86 10.60 4.00
CA GLY A 138 1.93 10.48 4.97
C GLY A 138 3.24 11.05 4.40
N ASP A 139 4.01 11.75 5.23
CA ASP A 139 5.22 12.43 4.78
C ASP A 139 6.35 11.45 4.42
N ARG A 140 7.17 11.80 3.42
CA ARG A 140 8.28 10.98 2.90
C ARG A 140 7.82 9.60 2.42
N SER A 141 6.74 9.57 1.66
CA SER A 141 6.27 8.34 0.99
C SER A 141 6.95 8.18 -0.37
N ALA A 142 7.40 6.98 -0.72
CA ALA A 142 8.04 6.71 -1.99
C ALA A 142 7.43 5.48 -2.70
N PHE A 143 7.30 5.57 -4.02
CA PHE A 143 6.75 4.52 -4.87
C PHE A 143 7.75 4.27 -6.02
N TYR A 144 8.14 3.01 -6.21
CA TYR A 144 9.09 2.61 -7.25
C TYR A 144 8.52 1.50 -8.13
N GLU A 145 8.52 1.67 -9.44
CA GLU A 145 8.03 0.63 -10.36
C GLU A 145 6.59 0.21 -10.02
N CYS A 146 5.76 1.16 -9.58
CA CYS A 146 4.38 0.91 -9.16
C CYS A 146 3.37 1.31 -10.24
N GLY A 147 2.25 0.59 -10.30
CA GLY A 147 1.12 0.92 -11.16
C GLY A 147 -0.04 1.54 -10.40
N PHE A 148 -0.68 2.55 -10.97
CA PHE A 148 -1.87 3.21 -10.43
C PHE A 148 -2.92 3.27 -11.53
N TYR A 149 -4.04 2.57 -11.34
CA TYR A 149 -5.06 2.41 -12.38
C TYR A 149 -6.43 2.84 -11.88
N GLY A 150 -7.08 3.71 -12.63
CA GLY A 150 -8.46 4.11 -12.36
C GLY A 150 -9.04 4.92 -13.51
N TYR A 151 -10.07 5.69 -13.19
CA TYR A 151 -10.70 6.65 -14.09
C TYR A 151 -10.59 8.06 -13.49
N GLN A 152 -11.66 8.60 -12.94
CA GLN A 152 -11.63 9.92 -12.31
C GLN A 152 -11.00 9.82 -10.90
N ASP A 153 -10.09 10.73 -10.57
CA ASP A 153 -9.43 10.85 -9.25
C ASP A 153 -8.54 9.65 -8.87
N THR A 154 -7.84 9.05 -9.85
CA THR A 154 -7.06 7.81 -9.66
C THR A 154 -6.06 7.88 -8.50
N LEU A 155 -5.24 8.93 -8.43
CA LEU A 155 -4.24 9.15 -7.40
C LEU A 155 -4.56 10.42 -6.61
N ALA A 156 -4.98 10.24 -5.37
CA ALA A 156 -5.10 11.29 -4.37
C ALA A 156 -3.73 11.51 -3.69
N ASP A 157 -2.91 12.37 -4.32
CA ASP A 157 -1.66 12.89 -3.79
C ASP A 157 -1.94 13.96 -2.71
N TYR A 158 -2.52 13.48 -1.60
CA TYR A 158 -3.34 14.29 -0.71
C TYR A 158 -2.55 15.33 0.07
N LYS A 159 -1.48 14.93 0.78
CA LYS A 159 -0.61 15.83 1.56
C LYS A 159 0.73 15.17 1.90
N GLY A 160 1.78 15.97 2.07
CA GLY A 160 3.11 15.50 2.45
C GLY A 160 4.10 15.54 1.29
N ARG A 161 5.33 15.06 1.51
CA ARG A 161 6.34 14.96 0.44
C ARG A 161 6.38 13.55 -0.11
N HIS A 162 6.18 13.41 -1.42
CA HIS A 162 6.15 12.10 -2.06
C HIS A 162 7.10 12.00 -3.26
N TYR A 163 7.54 10.79 -3.55
CA TYR A 163 8.41 10.51 -4.67
C TYR A 163 7.89 9.31 -5.44
N PHE A 164 7.69 9.48 -6.74
CA PHE A 164 7.22 8.43 -7.65
C PHE A 164 8.30 8.25 -8.71
N LYS A 165 8.94 7.07 -8.74
CA LYS A 165 10.00 6.76 -9.69
C LYS A 165 9.64 5.52 -10.52
N ASP A 166 9.77 5.62 -11.83
CA ASP A 166 9.48 4.53 -12.77
C ASP A 166 8.03 4.01 -12.62
N CYS A 167 7.11 4.89 -12.19
CA CYS A 167 5.71 4.54 -11.93
C CYS A 167 4.83 4.79 -13.17
N TYR A 168 3.81 3.95 -13.34
CA TYR A 168 2.77 4.15 -14.35
C TYR A 168 1.45 4.58 -13.69
N ILE A 169 0.92 5.74 -14.09
CA ILE A 169 -0.33 6.29 -13.55
C ILE A 169 -1.32 6.48 -14.71
N GLN A 170 -2.47 5.83 -14.63
CA GLN A 170 -3.52 5.86 -15.64
C GLN A 170 -4.84 6.35 -15.06
N GLY A 171 -5.44 7.37 -15.69
CA GLY A 171 -6.81 7.77 -15.41
C GLY A 171 -7.45 8.64 -16.48
N SER A 172 -8.50 9.39 -16.10
CA SER A 172 -9.30 10.27 -16.97
C SER A 172 -9.27 11.73 -16.50
N SER A 173 -10.32 12.25 -15.85
CA SER A 173 -10.30 13.58 -15.22
C SER A 173 -9.55 13.53 -13.89
N ASP A 174 -8.76 14.57 -13.61
CA ASP A 174 -8.12 14.82 -12.31
C ASP A 174 -7.40 13.60 -11.73
N PHE A 175 -6.82 12.78 -12.61
CA PHE A 175 -6.31 11.47 -12.24
C PHE A 175 -5.10 11.51 -11.30
N ILE A 176 -4.49 12.67 -11.14
CA ILE A 176 -3.58 13.02 -10.03
C ILE A 176 -4.10 14.33 -9.44
N TYR A 177 -4.45 14.34 -8.15
CA TYR A 177 -4.96 15.53 -7.47
C TYR A 177 -4.55 15.59 -5.99
N GLY A 178 -4.55 16.78 -5.41
CA GLY A 178 -4.29 17.00 -3.97
C GLY A 178 -3.30 18.13 -3.71
N GLU A 179 -2.73 18.16 -2.49
CA GLU A 179 -1.82 19.20 -2.00
C GLU A 179 -0.40 18.65 -1.72
N GLY A 180 -0.08 17.47 -2.23
CA GLY A 180 1.24 16.84 -2.09
C GLY A 180 2.38 17.65 -2.73
N GLN A 181 3.54 17.65 -2.07
CA GLN A 181 4.80 18.16 -2.61
C GLN A 181 5.56 17.00 -3.24
N SER A 182 5.26 16.74 -4.51
CA SER A 182 5.65 15.48 -5.15
C SER A 182 6.59 15.65 -6.33
N ILE A 183 7.51 14.70 -6.47
CA ILE A 183 8.37 14.55 -7.65
C ILE A 183 7.95 13.26 -8.37
N TYR A 184 7.74 13.38 -9.67
CA TYR A 184 7.45 12.27 -10.57
C TYR A 184 8.63 12.13 -11.55
N GLU A 185 9.34 11.01 -11.44
CA GLU A 185 10.54 10.69 -12.22
C GLU A 185 10.31 9.44 -13.05
N VAL A 186 10.79 9.48 -14.29
CA VAL A 186 10.66 8.44 -15.32
C VAL A 186 11.98 7.73 -15.53
#